data_AF-A0A091AIA0-F1
#
_entry.id   AF-A0A091AIA0-F1
#
_cell.length_a   1.000
_cell.length_b   1.000
_cell.length_c   1.000
_cell.angle_alpha   90.00
_cell.angle_beta   90.00
_cell.angle_gamma   90.00
#
_symmetry.space_group_name_H-M   'P 1'
#
loop_
_entity.id
_entity.type
_entity.pdbx_description
1 polymer ?
#
loop_
_entity_poly.entity_id
_entity_poly.type
_entity_poly.pdbx_seq_one_letter_code
_entity_poly.pdbx_strand_id
1 'polypeptide(L)'
;MKIVWLWLSAYAIAWAGTIQNDEAFKSAVASMGKTDKLVLMIYTADDCPECAYMKKKVFLDKGVAGYLNANFVIVEKNVHKGKLPEDFDYFGIPTMFFIDKAGNKKETLIGSQRPEPFAKELHRIRGMK
;
A
#
# COMPACT_ATOMS: atom_id res chain seq x y z
N MET A 1 29.83 -14.74 45.97
CA MET A 1 29.41 -13.44 46.58
C MET A 1 29.89 -12.35 45.63
N LYS A 2 29.11 -11.56 44.89
CA LYS A 2 27.67 -11.19 44.81
C LYS A 2 27.38 -10.93 43.30
N ILE A 3 26.45 -11.62 42.65
CA ILE A 3 25.12 -11.13 42.19
C ILE A 3 25.10 -9.66 41.72
N VAL A 4 24.73 -9.43 40.44
CA VAL A 4 23.68 -8.51 39.89
C VAL A 4 23.89 -8.51 38.35
N TRP A 5 23.25 -9.38 37.55
CA TRP A 5 21.92 -9.20 36.93
C TRP A 5 21.56 -7.74 36.59
N LEU A 6 22.27 -7.14 35.62
CA LEU A 6 21.81 -5.93 34.95
C LEU A 6 20.90 -6.33 33.78
N TRP A 7 19.61 -6.36 34.09
CA TRP A 7 18.51 -6.30 33.16
C TRP A 7 18.78 -5.23 32.09
N LEU A 8 19.13 -5.67 30.88
CA LEU A 8 18.87 -4.86 29.70
C LEU A 8 17.36 -4.92 29.49
N SER A 9 16.69 -3.87 29.97
CA SER A 9 15.32 -3.54 29.68
C SER A 9 15.03 -3.78 28.20
N ALA A 10 14.30 -4.86 27.91
CA ALA A 10 13.63 -5.00 26.65
C ALA A 10 12.66 -3.81 26.55
N TYR A 11 13.11 -2.76 25.88
CA TYR A 11 12.25 -1.71 25.37
C TYR A 11 11.18 -2.41 24.56
N ALA A 12 10.00 -2.59 25.16
CA ALA A 12 8.80 -2.91 24.42
C ALA A 12 8.55 -1.70 23.52
N ILE A 13 9.10 -1.74 22.31
CA ILE A 13 8.75 -0.81 21.26
C ILE A 13 7.24 -0.96 21.11
N ALA A 14 6.56 0.13 21.44
CA ALA A 14 5.12 0.22 21.41
C ALA A 14 4.60 -0.37 20.10
N TRP A 15 3.70 -1.34 20.21
CA TRP A 15 2.82 -1.73 19.11
C TRP A 15 1.84 -0.58 18.90
N ALA A 16 2.34 0.52 18.32
CA ALA A 16 1.49 1.52 17.71
C ALA A 16 0.69 0.83 16.60
N GLY A 17 -0.53 1.32 16.34
CA GLY A 17 -1.47 0.77 15.38
C GLY A 17 -0.99 0.87 13.94
N THR A 18 0.06 0.13 13.57
CA THR A 18 0.60 0.14 12.21
C THR A 18 -0.39 -0.51 11.23
N ILE A 19 -0.21 -0.26 9.93
CA ILE A 19 -0.91 -0.96 8.83
C ILE A 19 -0.89 -2.49 8.98
N GLN A 20 0.05 -3.05 9.75
CA GLN A 20 0.11 -4.47 10.09
C GLN A 20 -1.13 -4.97 10.83
N ASN A 21 -1.92 -4.09 11.46
CA ASN A 21 -3.18 -4.46 12.10
C ASN A 21 -4.38 -4.44 11.14
N ASP A 22 -4.21 -3.94 9.91
CA ASP A 22 -5.27 -3.93 8.91
C ASP A 22 -5.48 -5.30 8.28
N GLU A 23 -6.70 -5.83 8.36
CA GLU A 23 -7.01 -7.18 7.88
C GLU A 23 -6.86 -7.32 6.35
N ALA A 24 -7.18 -6.28 5.59
CA ALA A 24 -7.01 -6.32 4.14
C ALA A 24 -5.52 -6.32 3.76
N PHE A 25 -4.70 -5.52 4.44
CA PHE A 25 -3.25 -5.56 4.28
C PHE A 25 -2.64 -6.90 4.68
N LYS A 26 -3.01 -7.47 5.84
CA LYS A 26 -2.56 -8.81 6.27
C LYS A 26 -2.88 -9.87 5.23
N SER A 27 -4.11 -9.89 4.73
CA SER A 27 -4.56 -10.81 3.69
C SER A 27 -3.76 -10.63 2.39
N ALA A 28 -3.52 -9.38 1.99
CA ALA A 28 -2.71 -9.07 0.81
C ALA A 28 -1.28 -9.58 0.96
N VAL A 29 -0.61 -9.33 2.09
CA VAL A 29 0.75 -9.81 2.37
C VAL A 29 0.80 -11.34 2.42
N ALA A 30 -0.19 -11.99 3.04
CA ALA A 30 -0.30 -13.44 3.08
C ALA A 30 -0.42 -14.04 1.65
N SER A 31 -1.22 -13.40 0.78
CA SER A 31 -1.40 -13.84 -0.61
C SER A 31 -0.11 -13.78 -1.45
N MET A 32 0.85 -12.94 -1.06
CA MET A 32 2.13 -12.82 -1.79
C MET A 32 3.04 -14.02 -1.58
N GLY A 33 2.92 -14.74 -0.46
CA GLY A 33 3.88 -15.79 -0.09
C GLY A 33 5.33 -15.32 -0.19
N LYS A 34 6.14 -16.03 -0.99
CA LYS A 34 7.56 -15.70 -1.25
C LYS A 34 7.79 -14.71 -2.41
N THR A 35 6.73 -14.26 -3.10
CA THR A 35 6.89 -13.33 -4.23
C THR A 35 7.34 -11.95 -3.76
N ASP A 36 8.18 -11.28 -4.53
CA ASP A 36 8.63 -9.90 -4.24
C ASP A 36 7.62 -8.88 -4.80
N LYS A 37 6.39 -8.94 -4.33
CA LYS A 37 5.33 -7.98 -4.68
C LYS A 37 5.21 -6.89 -3.61
N LEU A 38 4.73 -5.73 -4.02
CA LEU A 38 4.27 -4.66 -3.13
C LEU A 38 2.75 -4.70 -2.98
N VAL A 39 2.22 -4.16 -1.89
CA VAL A 39 0.79 -3.84 -1.78
C VAL A 39 0.57 -2.49 -2.44
N LEU A 40 -0.36 -2.42 -3.39
CA LEU A 40 -0.90 -1.16 -3.91
C LEU A 40 -2.24 -0.91 -3.23
N MET A 41 -2.23 -0.11 -2.17
CA MET A 41 -3.45 0.28 -1.47
C MET A 41 -4.01 1.56 -2.09
N ILE A 42 -5.29 1.54 -2.48
CA ILE A 42 -5.94 2.64 -3.17
C ILE A 42 -7.12 3.13 -2.36
N TYR A 43 -7.08 4.40 -1.96
CA TYR A 43 -8.22 5.08 -1.39
C TYR A 43 -9.15 5.56 -2.49
N THR A 44 -10.42 5.21 -2.38
CA THR A 44 -11.47 5.47 -3.36
C THR A 44 -12.74 5.94 -2.65
N ALA A 45 -13.72 6.40 -3.42
CA ALA A 45 -15.12 6.49 -3.00
C ALA A 45 -16.00 5.92 -4.12
N ASP A 46 -17.27 5.65 -3.83
CA ASP A 46 -18.22 5.15 -4.83
C ASP A 46 -18.56 6.25 -5.85
N ASP A 47 -18.72 7.48 -5.36
CA ASP A 47 -18.96 8.67 -6.18
C ASP A 47 -17.66 9.45 -6.42
N CYS A 48 -16.71 8.81 -7.10
CA CYS A 48 -15.43 9.39 -7.45
C CYS A 48 -15.13 9.15 -8.94
N PRO A 49 -15.39 10.14 -9.82
CA PRO A 49 -15.15 10.02 -11.26
C PRO A 49 -13.71 9.64 -11.60
N GLU A 50 -12.73 10.24 -10.92
CA GLU A 50 -11.32 9.97 -11.16
C GLU A 50 -10.89 8.57 -10.73
N CYS A 51 -11.47 8.06 -9.64
CA CYS A 51 -11.27 6.69 -9.21
C CYS A 51 -11.85 5.72 -10.26
N ALA A 52 -13.03 6.03 -10.79
CA ALA A 52 -13.65 5.23 -11.84
C ALA A 52 -12.86 5.27 -13.15
N TYR A 53 -12.28 6.41 -13.52
CA TYR A 53 -11.40 6.53 -14.68
C TYR A 53 -10.16 5.63 -14.53
N MET A 54 -9.46 5.70 -13.40
CA MET A 54 -8.30 4.84 -13.13
C MET A 54 -8.66 3.37 -13.25
N LYS A 55 -9.75 2.93 -12.60
CA LYS A 55 -10.20 1.52 -12.64
C LYS A 55 -10.60 1.04 -14.02
N LYS A 56 -11.35 1.85 -14.78
CA LYS A 56 -11.95 1.41 -16.06
C LYS A 56 -11.04 1.60 -17.26
N LYS A 57 -10.06 2.52 -17.19
CA LYS A 57 -9.21 2.90 -18.33
C LYS A 57 -7.74 2.66 -18.09
N VAL A 58 -7.24 2.95 -16.89
CA VAL A 58 -5.80 2.96 -16.61
C VAL A 58 -5.34 1.59 -16.14
N PHE A 59 -5.96 1.01 -15.12
CA PHE A 59 -5.59 -0.29 -14.58
C PHE A 59 -5.88 -1.45 -15.54
N LEU A 60 -6.80 -1.26 -16.48
CA LEU A 60 -7.14 -2.24 -17.53
C LEU A 60 -6.38 -2.01 -18.85
N ASP A 61 -5.58 -0.94 -18.94
CA ASP A 61 -4.74 -0.73 -20.11
C ASP A 61 -3.72 -1.87 -20.25
N LYS A 62 -3.50 -2.34 -21.48
CA LYS A 62 -2.63 -3.49 -21.74
C LYS A 62 -1.18 -3.27 -21.28
N GLY A 63 -0.69 -2.02 -21.36
CA GLY A 63 0.65 -1.64 -20.89
C GLY A 63 0.77 -1.55 -19.37
N VAL A 64 -0.35 -1.51 -18.65
CA VAL A 64 -0.39 -1.33 -17.18
C VAL A 64 -0.79 -2.64 -16.48
N ALA A 65 -1.86 -3.28 -16.94
CA ALA A 65 -2.51 -4.41 -16.26
C ALA A 65 -1.54 -5.59 -16.02
N GLY A 66 -0.75 -5.94 -17.04
CA GLY A 66 0.24 -7.01 -16.93
C GLY A 66 1.30 -6.72 -15.88
N TYR A 67 1.79 -5.49 -15.84
CA TYR A 67 2.80 -5.07 -14.86
C TYR A 67 2.24 -5.01 -13.45
N LEU A 68 1.00 -4.51 -13.29
CA LEU A 68 0.29 -4.51 -12.01
C LEU A 68 0.16 -5.92 -11.45
N ASN A 69 -0.38 -6.86 -12.23
CA ASN A 69 -0.61 -8.24 -11.80
C ASN A 69 0.69 -8.97 -11.43
N ALA A 70 1.79 -8.68 -12.12
CA ALA A 70 3.08 -9.30 -11.87
C ALA A 70 3.77 -8.76 -10.60
N ASN A 71 3.59 -7.47 -10.28
CA ASN A 71 4.42 -6.78 -9.28
C ASN A 71 3.66 -6.33 -8.03
N PHE A 72 2.33 -6.34 -8.04
CA PHE A 72 1.53 -5.76 -6.97
C PHE A 72 0.37 -6.67 -6.56
N VAL A 73 -0.08 -6.51 -5.32
CA VAL A 73 -1.38 -6.97 -4.83
C VAL A 73 -2.19 -5.73 -4.52
N ILE A 74 -3.35 -5.59 -5.16
CA ILE A 74 -4.17 -4.38 -5.06
C ILE A 74 -5.16 -4.52 -3.91
N VAL A 75 -5.22 -3.51 -3.06
CA VAL A 75 -6.17 -3.39 -1.96
C VAL A 75 -6.93 -2.08 -2.12
N GLU A 76 -8.25 -2.14 -2.22
CA GLU A 76 -9.07 -0.93 -2.30
C GLU A 76 -9.74 -0.64 -0.96
N LYS A 77 -9.73 0.62 -0.56
CA LYS A 77 -10.44 1.10 0.63
C LYS A 77 -11.31 2.28 0.28
N ASN A 78 -12.61 2.16 0.53
CA ASN A 78 -13.52 3.27 0.37
C ASN A 78 -13.42 4.17 1.61
N VAL A 79 -13.08 5.44 1.42
CA VAL A 79 -12.81 6.39 2.51
C VAL A 79 -14.04 6.76 3.33
N HIS A 80 -15.25 6.44 2.85
CA HIS A 80 -16.50 6.63 3.56
C HIS A 80 -17.03 5.34 4.20
N LYS A 81 -16.38 4.20 3.96
CA LYS A 81 -16.87 2.88 4.38
C LYS A 81 -15.77 2.12 5.13
N GLY A 82 -15.74 2.29 6.45
CA GLY A 82 -14.89 1.53 7.35
C GLY A 82 -13.68 2.30 7.86
N LYS A 83 -12.87 1.63 8.68
CA LYS A 83 -11.67 2.21 9.28
C LYS A 83 -10.53 2.23 8.25
N LEU A 84 -9.92 3.40 8.11
CA LEU A 84 -8.67 3.57 7.37
C LEU A 84 -7.48 3.29 8.31
N PRO A 85 -6.40 2.67 7.80
CA PRO A 85 -5.19 2.47 8.57
C PRO A 85 -4.58 3.80 9.00
N GLU A 86 -4.02 3.82 10.20
CA GLU A 86 -3.28 4.96 10.75
C GLU A 86 -2.00 5.20 9.93
N ASP A 87 -1.51 6.45 9.86
CA ASP A 87 -0.32 6.89 9.11
C ASP A 87 -0.43 6.85 7.56
N PHE A 88 -1.64 6.64 7.05
CA PHE A 88 -1.98 6.70 5.61
C PHE A 88 -2.92 7.88 5.33
N ASP A 89 -2.43 9.09 5.61
CA ASP A 89 -3.16 10.33 5.32
C ASP A 89 -3.35 10.56 3.83
N TYR A 90 -4.47 11.19 3.48
CA TYR A 90 -4.81 11.53 2.11
C TYR A 90 -5.47 12.91 2.05
N PHE A 91 -5.15 13.69 1.01
CA PHE A 91 -5.77 14.99 0.75
C PHE A 91 -6.83 14.92 -0.37
N GLY A 92 -6.77 13.88 -1.21
CA GLY A 92 -7.70 13.67 -2.31
C GLY A 92 -7.80 12.19 -2.68
N ILE A 93 -8.72 11.86 -3.58
CA ILE A 93 -8.88 10.51 -4.11
C ILE A 93 -8.92 10.53 -5.65
N PRO A 94 -8.38 9.50 -6.33
CA PRO A 94 -7.72 8.35 -5.73
C PRO A 94 -6.34 8.70 -5.14
N THR A 95 -6.02 8.16 -3.98
CA THR A 95 -4.65 8.17 -3.45
C THR A 95 -4.14 6.73 -3.44
N MET A 96 -2.96 6.52 -4.00
CA MET A 96 -2.34 5.23 -4.23
C MET A 96 -1.07 5.13 -3.39
N PHE A 97 -1.07 4.22 -2.42
CA PHE A 97 0.05 3.95 -1.55
C PHE A 97 0.72 2.65 -1.96
N PHE A 98 2.03 2.71 -2.16
CA PHE A 98 2.86 1.55 -2.48
C PHE A 98 3.59 1.11 -1.22
N ILE A 99 3.32 -0.10 -0.75
CA ILE A 99 3.69 -0.55 0.60
C ILE A 99 4.43 -1.87 0.50
N ASP A 100 5.55 -2.01 1.19
CA ASP A 100 6.24 -3.30 1.30
C ASP A 100 5.57 -4.25 2.32
N LYS A 101 6.04 -5.49 2.38
CA LYS A 101 5.51 -6.50 3.31
C LYS A 101 5.70 -6.14 4.78
N ALA A 102 6.69 -5.31 5.09
CA ALA A 102 6.93 -4.81 6.44
C ALA A 102 6.02 -3.63 6.80
N GLY A 103 5.17 -3.18 5.87
CA GLY A 103 4.23 -2.09 6.11
C GLY A 103 4.83 -0.71 5.85
N ASN A 104 6.04 -0.63 5.29
CA ASN A 104 6.66 0.65 4.98
C ASN A 104 6.07 1.21 3.67
N LYS A 105 5.60 2.45 3.74
CA LYS A 105 5.18 3.22 2.57
C LYS A 105 6.41 3.62 1.74
N LYS A 106 6.53 3.04 0.55
CA LYS A 106 7.62 3.30 -0.41
C LYS A 106 7.35 4.54 -1.26
N GLU A 107 6.10 4.75 -1.65
CA GLU A 107 5.69 5.89 -2.46
C GLU A 107 4.20 6.19 -2.28
N THR A 108 3.81 7.43 -2.57
CA THR A 108 2.42 7.86 -2.70
C THR A 108 2.20 8.59 -4.01
N LEU A 109 1.18 8.18 -4.76
CA LEU A 109 0.67 8.93 -5.92
C LEU A 109 -0.73 9.43 -5.62
N ILE A 110 -1.02 10.68 -5.99
CA ILE A 110 -2.30 11.33 -5.74
C ILE A 110 -2.94 11.72 -7.07
N GLY A 111 -4.24 11.44 -7.20
CA GLY A 111 -5.05 11.77 -8.37
C GLY A 111 -4.99 10.72 -9.48
N SER A 112 -5.73 11.00 -10.54
CA SER A 112 -5.73 10.19 -11.75
C SER A 112 -4.55 10.54 -12.66
N GLN A 113 -4.11 9.57 -13.45
CA GLN A 113 -3.06 9.71 -14.46
C GLN A 113 -3.47 8.97 -15.72
N ARG A 114 -2.91 9.37 -16.88
CA ARG A 114 -3.04 8.58 -18.11
C ARG A 114 -2.24 7.27 -18.01
N PRO A 115 -2.57 6.23 -18.82
CA PRO A 115 -1.89 4.94 -18.77
C PRO A 115 -0.36 4.98 -18.87
N GLU A 116 0.18 5.71 -19.85
CA GLU A 116 1.63 5.74 -20.07
C GLU A 116 2.41 6.41 -18.91
N PRO A 117 2.04 7.61 -18.42
CA PRO A 117 2.66 8.17 -17.21
C PRO A 117 2.54 7.25 -15.99
N PHE A 118 1.37 6.63 -15.78
CA PHE A 118 1.17 5.73 -14.66
C PHE A 118 2.10 4.50 -14.75
N ALA A 119 2.25 3.91 -15.94
CA ALA A 119 3.19 2.82 -16.17
C ALA A 119 4.63 3.22 -15.81
N LYS A 120 5.07 4.43 -16.20
CA LYS A 120 6.41 4.95 -15.85
C LYS A 120 6.60 5.05 -14.34
N GLU A 121 5.60 5.51 -13.60
CA GLU A 121 5.65 5.53 -12.14
C GLU A 121 5.74 4.12 -11.55
N LEU A 122 4.95 3.15 -12.04
CA LEU A 122 5.03 1.77 -11.57
C LEU A 122 6.45 1.19 -11.73
N HIS A 123 7.08 1.42 -12.87
CA HIS A 123 8.46 1.00 -13.12
C HIS A 123 9.46 1.71 -12.21
N ARG A 124 9.32 3.03 -12.03
CA ARG A 124 10.19 3.81 -11.12
C ARG A 124 10.11 3.28 -9.70
N ILE A 125 8.89 3.07 -9.20
CA ILE A 125 8.63 2.64 -7.82
C ILE A 125 9.20 1.25 -7.54
N ARG A 126 9.03 0.30 -8.47
CA ARG A 126 9.63 -1.04 -8.33
C ARG A 126 11.15 -1.04 -8.47
N GLY A 127 11.73 -0.04 -9.12
CA GLY A 127 13.17 0.13 -9.23
C GLY A 127 13.85 0.72 -7.99
N MET A 128 13.09 1.25 -7.02
CA MET A 128 13.64 1.78 -5.78
C MET A 128 14.09 0.63 -4.88
N LYS A 129 15.39 0.57 -4.58
CA LYS A 129 15.97 -0.37 -3.61
C LYS A 129 15.93 0.23 -2.21
#